data_AF-D0WDM1-F1
#
_entry.id   AF-D0WDM1-F1
#
_cell.length_a   1.000
_cell.length_b   1.000
_cell.length_c   1.000
_cell.angle_alpha   90.00
_cell.angle_beta   90.00
_cell.angle_gamma   90.00
#
_symmetry.space_group_name_H-M   'P 1'
#
loop_
_entity.id
_entity.type
_entity.pdbx_description
1 polymer ?
#
loop_
_entity_poly.entity_id
_entity_poly.type
_entity_poly.pdbx_seq_one_letter_code
_entity_poly.pdbx_strand_id
1 'polypeptide(L)'
;MMTQHPQQLDIFVRNLISKHIHLERKALGTKQYSWYKCVTSLENPAAVSNTESKNFTPPKEAFKYYKSSSQHIKFKKKVPLAVWALILIIGFIGWKIYTVYGISQKAINPEQFETTSQVSASEPINKEADLNTAVQSQKINQDLKADDFIPTLAEKPESKPIYNNVRQVKTYERIAACIEGGKTGCTCYSDQATPLEEVTKEMCKQYARNGLPFNPYKEQDNSANNAQKAPTTS
;
A
#
# COMPACT_ATOMS: atom_id res chain seq x y z
N MET A 1 35.58 -3.51 16.66
CA MET A 1 35.04 -2.21 17.12
C MET A 1 33.52 -2.26 17.01
N MET A 2 32.80 -1.72 18.00
CA MET A 2 31.33 -1.66 18.01
C MET A 2 30.91 -0.19 18.15
N THR A 3 29.97 0.25 17.32
CA THR A 3 29.44 1.62 17.32
C THR A 3 27.95 1.59 16.95
N GLN A 4 27.22 2.65 17.28
CA GLN A 4 25.82 2.80 16.88
C GLN A 4 25.71 3.10 15.38
N HIS A 5 26.60 3.96 14.86
CA HIS A 5 26.63 4.30 13.44
C HIS A 5 28.08 4.39 12.91
N PRO A 6 28.38 3.86 11.71
CA PRO A 6 29.73 3.88 11.14
C PRO A 6 30.27 5.30 10.88
N GLN A 7 29.41 6.30 10.69
CA GLN A 7 29.87 7.69 10.51
C GLN A 7 30.48 8.32 11.77
N GLN A 8 30.25 7.73 12.95
CA GLN A 8 30.87 8.18 14.21
C GLN A 8 32.36 7.80 14.30
N LEU A 9 32.85 6.98 13.36
CA LEU A 9 34.24 6.58 13.26
C LEU A 9 34.99 7.47 12.27
N ASP A 10 36.26 7.71 12.56
CA ASP A 10 37.15 8.45 11.69
C ASP A 10 37.30 7.78 10.31
N ILE A 11 37.58 8.58 9.26
CA ILE A 11 37.71 8.08 7.89
C ILE A 11 38.86 7.09 7.71
N PHE A 12 39.99 7.31 8.38
CA PHE A 12 41.13 6.41 8.29
C PHE A 12 40.77 5.05 8.87
N VAL A 13 40.18 5.02 10.07
CA VAL A 13 39.72 3.76 10.69
C VAL A 13 38.73 3.03 9.78
N ARG A 14 37.78 3.73 9.16
CA ARG A 14 36.80 3.12 8.24
C ARG A 14 37.44 2.47 7.03
N ASN A 15 38.49 3.08 6.47
CA ASN A 15 39.20 2.56 5.30
C ASN A 15 40.04 1.31 5.60
N LEU A 16 40.40 1.08 6.87
CA LEU A 16 41.10 -0.14 7.29
C LEU A 16 40.15 -1.33 7.58
N ILE A 17 38.84 -1.15 7.60
CA ILE A 17 37.89 -2.21 7.95
C ILE A 17 37.67 -3.16 6.77
N SER A 18 38.18 -4.39 6.88
CA SER A 18 37.95 -5.47 5.91
C SER A 18 36.64 -6.24 6.14
N LYS A 19 35.98 -6.06 7.29
CA LYS A 19 34.71 -6.73 7.62
C LYS A 19 33.81 -5.84 8.46
N HIS A 20 32.63 -5.53 7.92
CA HIS A 20 31.58 -4.80 8.60
C HIS A 20 30.39 -5.73 8.82
N ILE A 21 29.90 -5.82 10.06
CA ILE A 21 28.67 -6.52 10.41
C ILE A 21 27.69 -5.51 10.99
N HIS A 22 26.52 -5.38 10.39
CA HIS A 22 25.42 -4.56 10.90
C HIS A 22 24.27 -5.45 11.40
N LEU A 23 23.75 -5.16 12.59
CA LEU A 23 22.62 -5.88 13.18
C LEU A 23 21.39 -4.97 13.22
N GLU A 24 20.39 -5.29 12.40
CA GLU A 24 19.13 -4.57 12.33
C GLU A 24 18.02 -5.39 13.02
N ARG A 25 17.30 -4.79 13.97
CA ARG A 25 16.11 -5.42 14.56
C ARG A 25 14.89 -5.10 13.71
N LYS A 26 14.30 -6.12 13.08
CA LYS A 26 13.02 -6.01 12.36
C LYS A 26 11.87 -6.39 13.29
N ALA A 27 10.63 -6.17 12.84
CA ALA A 27 9.43 -6.60 13.56
C ALA A 27 9.46 -8.10 13.91
N LEU A 28 10.08 -8.90 13.03
CA LEU A 28 10.31 -10.32 13.19
C LEU A 28 11.82 -10.60 13.27
N GLY A 29 12.35 -10.58 14.50
CA GLY A 29 13.73 -11.00 14.79
C GLY A 29 14.81 -9.99 14.43
N THR A 30 16.07 -10.43 14.54
CA THR A 30 17.26 -9.64 14.21
C THR A 30 17.88 -10.15 12.92
N LYS A 31 18.08 -9.25 11.96
CA LYS A 31 18.84 -9.52 10.74
C LYS A 31 20.26 -9.00 10.87
N GLN A 32 21.19 -9.78 10.35
CA GLN A 32 22.60 -9.44 10.26
C GLN A 32 22.96 -9.25 8.79
N TYR A 33 23.65 -8.16 8.48
CA TYR A 33 24.20 -7.88 7.17
C TYR A 33 25.72 -7.82 7.27
N SER A 34 26.42 -8.40 6.30
CA SER A 34 27.89 -8.41 6.26
C SER A 34 28.44 -7.83 4.97
N TRP A 35 29.48 -7.00 5.09
CA TRP A 35 30.22 -6.44 3.96
C TRP A 35 31.73 -6.62 4.15
N TYR A 36 32.46 -6.64 3.04
CA TYR A 36 33.93 -6.66 3.01
C TYR A 36 34.57 -5.27 3.12
N LYS A 37 33.76 -4.22 3.31
CA LYS A 37 34.19 -2.84 3.49
C LYS A 37 33.28 -2.13 4.49
N CYS A 38 33.74 -1.02 5.07
CA CYS A 38 32.86 -0.15 5.85
C CYS A 38 31.82 0.51 4.93
N VAL A 39 30.54 0.38 5.26
CA VAL A 39 29.41 0.97 4.52
C VAL A 39 28.71 1.94 5.44
N THR A 40 28.55 3.19 4.99
CA THR A 40 27.92 4.27 5.75
C THR A 40 26.46 4.51 5.39
N SER A 41 26.03 4.08 4.20
CA SER A 41 24.66 4.26 3.70
C SER A 41 23.73 3.13 4.14
N LEU A 42 23.53 2.97 5.44
CA LEU A 42 22.67 1.91 6.02
C LEU A 42 21.17 2.23 5.91
N GLU A 43 20.82 3.52 5.82
CA GLU A 43 19.42 4.00 5.74
C GLU A 43 18.79 3.79 4.36
N ASN A 44 19.59 3.59 3.31
CA ASN A 44 19.08 3.40 1.97
C ASN A 44 18.77 1.90 1.72
N PRO A 45 17.49 1.52 1.50
CA PRO A 45 17.11 0.13 1.26
C PRO A 45 17.80 -0.48 0.03
N ALA A 46 18.19 0.34 -0.96
CA ALA A 46 18.91 -0.12 -2.15
C ALA A 46 20.39 -0.46 -1.86
N ALA A 47 20.99 0.12 -0.83
CA ALA A 47 22.36 -0.21 -0.43
C ALA A 47 22.42 -1.53 0.36
N VAL A 48 21.31 -1.92 1.00
CA VAL A 48 21.19 -3.12 1.83
C VAL A 48 20.64 -4.31 1.03
N SER A 49 19.94 -4.09 -0.09
CA SER A 49 19.29 -5.14 -0.88
C SER A 49 20.23 -6.16 -1.53
N ASN A 50 21.45 -5.76 -1.90
CA ASN A 50 22.44 -6.62 -2.58
C ASN A 50 23.49 -7.20 -1.61
N THR A 51 23.20 -7.24 -0.31
CA THR A 51 24.16 -7.67 0.71
C THR A 51 23.84 -9.06 1.23
N GLU A 52 24.87 -9.84 1.56
CA GLU A 52 24.71 -11.07 2.34
C GLU A 52 23.98 -10.78 3.66
N SER A 53 22.74 -11.27 3.75
CA SER A 53 21.90 -11.12 4.93
C SER A 53 21.60 -12.47 5.55
N LYS A 54 21.73 -12.55 6.88
CA LYS A 54 21.46 -13.75 7.68
C LYS A 54 20.61 -13.41 8.89
N ASN A 55 19.67 -14.28 9.25
CA ASN A 55 18.97 -14.14 10.51
C ASN A 55 19.95 -14.45 11.66
N PHE A 56 20.09 -13.53 12.61
CA PHE A 56 21.02 -13.66 13.71
C PHE A 56 20.28 -13.91 15.01
N THR A 57 20.66 -14.99 15.69
CA THR A 57 20.25 -15.30 17.05
C THR A 57 21.51 -15.43 17.90
N PRO A 58 21.63 -14.65 19.00
CA PRO A 58 22.81 -14.75 19.86
C PRO A 58 22.88 -16.14 20.51
N PRO A 59 24.08 -16.76 20.57
CA PRO A 59 24.25 -18.08 21.17
C PRO A 59 23.95 -18.03 22.66
N LYS A 60 23.23 -19.05 23.16
CA LYS A 60 22.78 -19.12 24.57
C LYS A 60 23.94 -19.11 25.57
N GLU A 61 25.09 -19.64 25.18
CA GLU A 61 26.29 -19.72 26.00
C GLU A 61 26.92 -18.36 26.28
N ALA A 62 26.79 -17.40 25.36
CA ALA A 62 27.34 -16.05 25.55
C ALA A 62 26.64 -15.28 26.67
N PHE A 63 25.38 -15.62 26.97
CA PHE A 63 24.62 -15.01 28.09
C PHE A 63 25.13 -15.45 29.46
N LYS A 64 25.96 -16.51 29.56
CA LYS A 64 26.61 -16.89 30.82
C LYS A 64 27.65 -15.86 31.26
N TYR A 65 28.35 -15.27 30.29
CA TYR A 65 29.47 -14.35 30.53
C TYR A 65 29.05 -12.87 30.44
N TYR A 66 27.85 -12.58 29.94
CA TYR A 66 27.37 -11.22 29.75
C TYR A 66 25.89 -11.09 30.10
N LYS A 67 25.60 -10.29 31.13
CA LYS A 67 24.23 -9.92 31.53
C LYS A 67 23.90 -8.53 30.97
N SER A 68 23.11 -8.48 29.90
CA SER A 68 22.66 -7.21 29.31
C SER A 68 21.71 -6.47 30.26
N SER A 69 21.86 -5.16 30.40
CA SER A 69 20.93 -4.31 31.13
C SER A 69 19.57 -4.23 30.40
N SER A 70 18.54 -4.85 30.98
CA SER A 70 17.17 -4.83 30.43
C SER A 70 16.44 -3.50 30.61
N GLN A 71 17.07 -2.51 31.25
CA GLN A 71 16.47 -1.23 31.64
C GLN A 71 16.00 -0.37 30.44
N HIS A 72 16.65 -0.50 29.27
CA HIS A 72 16.37 0.29 28.06
C HIS A 72 15.75 -0.51 26.91
N ILE A 73 15.16 -1.68 27.18
CA ILE A 73 14.46 -2.51 26.17
C ILE A 73 12.95 -2.43 26.39
N LYS A 74 12.39 -1.21 26.48
CA LYS A 74 10.92 -1.00 26.54
C LYS A 74 10.35 -0.78 25.15
N PHE A 75 10.68 -1.64 24.19
CA PHE A 75 9.98 -1.64 22.91
C PHE A 75 8.67 -2.41 23.09
N LYS A 76 7.59 -1.69 23.41
CA LYS A 76 6.24 -2.25 23.41
C LYS A 76 5.92 -2.71 21.98
N LYS A 77 5.99 -4.03 21.75
CA LYS A 77 5.49 -4.62 20.51
C LYS A 77 4.00 -4.30 20.43
N LYS A 78 3.61 -3.37 19.55
CA LYS A 78 2.20 -3.12 19.26
C LYS A 78 1.70 -4.33 18.49
N VAL A 79 0.92 -5.17 19.16
CA VAL A 79 0.22 -6.26 18.48
C VAL A 79 -0.76 -5.61 17.51
N PRO A 80 -0.73 -5.97 16.20
CA PRO A 80 -1.61 -5.35 15.24
C PRO A 80 -3.08 -5.65 15.59
N LEU A 81 -3.96 -4.67 15.37
CA LEU A 81 -5.40 -4.76 15.67
C LEU A 81 -6.06 -6.01 15.05
N ALA A 82 -5.53 -6.49 13.91
CA ALA A 82 -5.96 -7.70 13.22
C ALA A 82 -5.88 -8.97 14.09
N VAL A 83 -4.89 -9.09 14.99
CA VAL A 83 -4.77 -10.25 15.89
C VAL A 83 -5.88 -10.22 16.95
N TRP A 84 -6.23 -9.04 17.45
CA TRP A 84 -7.39 -8.88 18.35
C TRP A 84 -8.70 -9.19 17.63
N ALA A 85 -8.88 -8.73 16.38
CA ALA A 85 -10.04 -9.06 15.58
C ALA A 85 -10.18 -10.57 15.34
N LEU A 86 -9.08 -11.27 15.07
CA LEU A 86 -9.07 -12.72 14.89
C LEU A 86 -9.48 -13.47 16.16
N ILE A 87 -8.99 -13.06 17.33
CA ILE A 87 -9.39 -13.64 18.62
C ILE A 87 -10.89 -13.44 18.86
N LEU A 88 -11.42 -12.26 18.54
CA LEU A 88 -12.84 -11.93 18.68
C LEU A 88 -13.72 -12.75 17.72
N ILE A 89 -13.28 -12.95 16.48
CA ILE A 89 -13.96 -13.79 15.49
C ILE A 89 -14.02 -15.25 15.97
N ILE A 90 -12.89 -15.80 16.44
CA ILE A 90 -12.84 -17.18 16.97
C ILE A 90 -13.73 -17.31 18.20
N GLY A 91 -13.72 -16.32 19.11
CA GLY A 91 -14.60 -16.28 20.27
C GLY A 91 -16.09 -16.23 19.89
N PHE A 92 -16.44 -15.44 18.88
CA PHE A 92 -17.81 -15.33 18.37
C PHE A 92 -18.29 -16.63 17.71
N ILE A 93 -17.44 -17.28 16.91
CA ILE A 93 -17.72 -18.59 16.31
C ILE A 93 -17.91 -19.64 17.41
N GLY A 94 -17.02 -19.70 18.40
CA GLY A 94 -17.13 -20.60 19.54
C GLY A 94 -18.42 -20.38 20.35
N TRP A 95 -18.81 -19.12 20.57
CA TRP A 95 -20.06 -18.79 21.23
C TRP A 95 -21.28 -19.25 20.42
N LYS A 96 -21.31 -18.99 19.10
CA LYS A 96 -22.40 -19.45 18.24
C LYS A 96 -22.53 -20.97 18.24
N ILE A 97 -21.40 -21.69 18.15
CA ILE A 97 -21.36 -23.14 18.27
C ILE A 97 -21.94 -23.57 19.63
N TYR A 98 -21.46 -23.02 20.74
CA TYR A 98 -21.99 -23.35 22.08
C TYR A 98 -23.50 -23.11 22.20
N THR A 99 -24.03 -22.00 21.66
CA THR A 99 -25.48 -21.71 21.68
C THR A 99 -26.27 -22.70 20.84
N VAL A 100 -25.80 -23.07 19.65
CA VAL A 100 -26.49 -24.01 18.75
C VAL A 100 -26.45 -25.44 19.31
N TYR A 101 -25.32 -25.86 19.89
CA TYR A 101 -25.22 -27.16 20.57
C TYR A 101 -26.06 -27.22 21.86
N GLY A 102 -26.18 -26.10 22.59
CA GLY A 102 -27.08 -26.00 23.75
C GLY A 102 -28.57 -26.04 23.40
N ILE A 103 -28.95 -25.54 22.22
CA ILE A 103 -30.33 -25.59 21.70
C ILE A 103 -30.61 -26.97 21.06
N SER A 104 -29.62 -27.59 20.40
CA SER A 104 -29.78 -28.90 19.74
C SER A 104 -29.96 -30.06 20.71
N GLN A 105 -29.47 -29.98 21.95
CA GLN A 105 -29.83 -30.96 22.99
C GLN A 105 -31.29 -30.85 23.46
N LYS A 106 -32.00 -29.76 23.11
CA LYS A 106 -33.45 -29.61 23.35
C LYS A 106 -34.31 -29.82 22.09
N ALA A 107 -33.71 -30.08 20.94
CA ALA A 107 -34.44 -30.30 19.69
C ALA A 107 -33.74 -31.37 18.86
N ILE A 108 -34.05 -32.64 19.13
CA ILE A 108 -33.94 -33.68 18.12
C ILE A 108 -35.14 -33.49 17.19
N ASN A 109 -34.90 -32.91 16.01
CA ASN A 109 -35.60 -33.26 14.77
C ASN A 109 -34.73 -32.81 13.58
N PRO A 110 -34.24 -33.73 12.74
CA PRO A 110 -33.51 -33.41 11.52
C PRO A 110 -34.46 -33.41 10.33
N GLU A 111 -34.55 -32.30 9.59
CA GLU A 111 -35.01 -32.19 8.19
C GLU A 111 -35.02 -30.68 7.89
N GLN A 112 -34.55 -30.13 6.78
CA GLN A 112 -34.21 -30.66 5.47
C GLN A 112 -33.40 -29.55 4.77
N PHE A 113 -32.28 -29.89 4.15
CA PHE A 113 -31.75 -29.08 3.05
C PHE A 113 -32.63 -29.40 1.84
N GLU A 114 -33.25 -28.41 1.20
CA GLU A 114 -33.42 -28.47 -0.26
C GLU A 114 -33.67 -27.10 -0.90
N THR A 115 -32.87 -26.86 -1.93
CA THR A 115 -32.97 -25.87 -2.99
C THR A 115 -34.16 -26.19 -3.90
N THR A 116 -34.88 -25.18 -4.42
CA THR A 116 -35.19 -25.00 -5.87
C THR A 116 -36.08 -23.77 -6.14
N SER A 117 -35.78 -23.18 -7.29
CA SER A 117 -36.27 -21.98 -7.96
C SER A 117 -37.71 -22.01 -8.51
N GLN A 118 -38.15 -20.83 -8.97
CA GLN A 118 -39.19 -20.51 -10.00
C GLN A 118 -40.67 -20.45 -9.57
N VAL A 119 -41.57 -19.63 -10.15
CA VAL A 119 -41.64 -18.32 -10.84
C VAL A 119 -43.15 -18.03 -10.99
N SER A 120 -43.54 -16.75 -10.94
CA SER A 120 -44.79 -16.11 -11.43
C SER A 120 -46.18 -16.62 -11.01
N ALA A 121 -46.99 -15.69 -10.47
CA ALA A 121 -48.24 -15.27 -11.13
C ALA A 121 -48.83 -13.98 -10.50
N SER A 122 -49.02 -12.98 -11.37
CA SER A 122 -50.09 -11.96 -11.44
C SER A 122 -50.32 -10.90 -10.34
N GLU A 123 -50.27 -9.66 -10.84
CA GLU A 123 -50.63 -8.34 -10.29
C GLU A 123 -52.16 -8.19 -10.01
N PRO A 124 -52.61 -7.11 -9.31
CA PRO A 124 -52.73 -5.78 -9.93
C PRO A 124 -52.30 -4.58 -9.07
N ILE A 125 -51.60 -3.64 -9.75
CA ILE A 125 -51.87 -2.20 -9.86
C ILE A 125 -52.41 -1.47 -8.62
N ASN A 126 -51.56 -0.59 -8.07
CA ASN A 126 -51.91 0.82 -7.90
C ASN A 126 -50.68 1.70 -8.15
N LYS A 127 -50.84 2.60 -9.13
CA LYS A 127 -49.92 3.66 -9.55
C LYS A 127 -50.27 4.95 -8.81
N GLU A 128 -49.25 5.64 -8.30
CA GLU A 128 -49.00 7.09 -8.41
C GLU A 128 -47.72 7.38 -7.58
N ALA A 129 -46.55 7.43 -8.22
CA ALA A 129 -45.96 8.56 -8.94
C ALA A 129 -45.51 9.71 -8.01
N ASP A 130 -44.21 9.78 -7.76
CA ASP A 130 -43.48 11.02 -8.04
C ASP A 130 -42.08 10.71 -8.59
N LEU A 131 -41.72 11.46 -9.62
CA LEU A 131 -40.59 11.26 -10.50
C LEU A 131 -39.33 11.96 -9.97
N ASN A 132 -38.18 11.40 -10.37
CA ASN A 132 -36.93 12.07 -10.75
C ASN A 132 -35.69 11.44 -10.09
N THR A 133 -35.20 10.34 -10.67
CA THR A 133 -33.75 10.12 -10.83
C THR A 133 -33.54 9.13 -11.98
N ALA A 134 -33.39 9.68 -13.19
CA ALA A 134 -32.82 8.96 -14.31
C ALA A 134 -31.30 9.18 -14.31
N VAL A 135 -30.53 8.24 -13.75
CA VAL A 135 -29.25 7.79 -14.32
C VAL A 135 -29.10 6.31 -13.95
N GLN A 136 -28.93 5.49 -14.98
CA GLN A 136 -28.85 4.04 -14.95
C GLN A 136 -27.82 3.52 -13.94
N SER A 137 -28.30 3.01 -12.81
CA SER A 137 -27.63 1.88 -12.16
C SER A 137 -27.93 0.65 -13.00
N GLN A 138 -27.08 0.35 -14.00
CA GLN A 138 -27.18 -0.91 -14.71
C GLN A 138 -26.97 -2.05 -13.71
N LYS A 139 -27.96 -2.95 -13.68
CA LYS A 139 -28.00 -4.23 -12.97
C LYS A 139 -26.63 -4.94 -12.98
N ILE A 140 -25.96 -5.03 -11.83
CA ILE A 140 -24.85 -5.97 -11.59
C ILE A 140 -25.43 -7.36 -11.28
N ASN A 141 -26.35 -7.82 -12.13
CA ASN A 141 -26.95 -9.17 -12.09
C ASN A 141 -27.39 -9.54 -13.52
N GLN A 142 -26.44 -9.49 -14.44
CA GLN A 142 -26.56 -10.08 -15.77
C GLN A 142 -25.37 -11.03 -15.90
N ASP A 143 -25.61 -12.27 -16.33
CA ASP A 143 -24.57 -13.28 -16.52
C ASP A 143 -23.38 -12.71 -17.30
N LEU A 144 -22.17 -12.85 -16.75
CA LEU A 144 -20.94 -12.35 -17.38
C LEU A 144 -20.84 -12.90 -18.81
N LYS A 145 -20.73 -12.02 -19.80
CA LYS A 145 -20.56 -12.41 -21.20
C LYS A 145 -19.08 -12.37 -21.57
N ALA A 146 -18.69 -13.17 -22.58
CA ALA A 146 -17.33 -13.14 -23.10
C ALA A 146 -16.91 -11.73 -23.57
N ASP A 147 -17.87 -10.95 -24.09
CA ASP A 147 -17.66 -9.57 -24.54
C ASP A 147 -17.24 -8.61 -23.40
N ASP A 148 -17.60 -8.88 -22.14
CA ASP A 148 -17.22 -8.05 -20.99
C ASP A 148 -15.71 -8.10 -20.70
N PHE A 149 -15.02 -9.10 -21.26
CA PHE A 149 -13.59 -9.30 -21.12
C PHE A 149 -12.77 -8.75 -22.30
N ILE A 150 -13.43 -8.23 -23.33
CA ILE A 150 -12.78 -7.63 -24.51
C ILE A 150 -12.53 -6.14 -24.24
N PRO A 151 -11.28 -5.65 -24.33
CA PRO A 151 -10.97 -4.24 -24.17
C PRO A 151 -11.64 -3.39 -25.27
N THR A 152 -12.31 -2.29 -24.88
CA THR A 152 -12.88 -1.34 -25.85
C THR A 152 -11.79 -0.57 -26.60
N LEU A 153 -10.67 -0.30 -25.93
CA LEU A 153 -9.48 0.30 -26.52
C LEU A 153 -8.43 -0.80 -26.70
N ALA A 154 -7.96 -0.96 -27.93
CA ALA A 154 -6.84 -1.86 -28.24
C ALA A 154 -5.64 -1.51 -27.35
N GLU A 155 -4.94 -2.55 -26.87
CA GLU A 155 -3.76 -2.44 -25.99
C GLU A 155 -3.99 -1.88 -24.57
N LYS A 156 -5.23 -1.53 -24.22
CA LYS A 156 -5.59 -0.99 -22.90
C LYS A 156 -6.49 -1.94 -22.13
N PRO A 157 -5.96 -2.95 -21.41
CA PRO A 157 -6.77 -3.94 -20.69
C PRO A 157 -7.70 -3.34 -19.62
N GLU A 158 -7.41 -2.16 -19.10
CA GLU A 158 -8.27 -1.37 -18.19
C GLU A 158 -9.54 -0.85 -18.86
N SER A 159 -9.60 -0.86 -20.19
CA SER A 159 -10.77 -0.41 -20.95
C SER A 159 -11.92 -1.42 -20.97
N LYS A 160 -11.73 -2.64 -20.42
CA LYS A 160 -12.77 -3.69 -20.41
C LYS A 160 -14.06 -3.26 -19.71
N PRO A 161 -15.24 -3.57 -20.27
CA PRO A 161 -16.54 -3.22 -19.68
C PRO A 161 -16.73 -3.72 -18.24
N ILE A 162 -16.15 -4.88 -17.89
CA ILE A 162 -16.25 -5.45 -16.53
C ILE A 162 -15.73 -4.51 -15.44
N TYR A 163 -14.84 -3.58 -15.75
CA TYR A 163 -14.29 -2.63 -14.80
C TYR A 163 -15.10 -1.33 -14.69
N ASN A 164 -16.15 -1.13 -15.49
CA ASN A 164 -16.88 0.15 -15.58
C ASN A 164 -17.43 0.64 -14.23
N ASN A 165 -17.81 -0.25 -13.32
CA ASN A 165 -18.36 0.10 -12.01
C ASN A 165 -17.30 0.55 -10.98
N VAL A 166 -16.03 0.18 -11.19
CA VAL A 166 -14.92 0.52 -10.29
C VAL A 166 -13.90 1.47 -10.93
N ARG A 167 -13.92 1.61 -12.26
CA ARG A 167 -13.02 2.48 -13.01
C ARG A 167 -13.46 3.92 -12.81
N GLN A 168 -12.69 4.64 -12.00
CA GLN A 168 -12.85 6.06 -11.75
C GLN A 168 -11.54 6.78 -12.07
N VAL A 169 -11.65 7.96 -12.71
CA VAL A 169 -10.50 8.82 -12.98
C VAL A 169 -10.03 9.40 -11.64
N LYS A 170 -8.83 8.99 -11.19
CA LYS A 170 -8.24 9.50 -9.94
C LYS A 170 -7.51 10.82 -10.12
N THR A 171 -6.94 11.04 -11.29
CA THR A 171 -6.18 12.24 -11.67
C THR A 171 -6.28 12.42 -13.17
N TYR A 172 -6.02 13.62 -13.66
CA TYR A 172 -6.07 13.98 -15.07
C TYR A 172 -4.69 14.36 -15.59
N GLU A 173 -4.51 14.33 -16.91
CA GLU A 173 -3.26 14.70 -17.57
C GLU A 173 -3.09 16.22 -17.50
N ARG A 174 -2.25 16.68 -16.57
CA ARG A 174 -1.87 18.09 -16.45
C ARG A 174 -0.42 18.28 -16.88
N ILE A 175 -0.09 19.52 -17.27
CA ILE A 175 1.31 19.89 -17.57
C ILE A 175 2.11 19.89 -16.27
N ALA A 176 3.02 18.93 -16.12
CA ALA A 176 3.91 18.81 -14.96
C ALA A 176 5.25 19.50 -15.19
N ALA A 177 5.78 19.43 -16.42
CA ALA A 177 7.03 20.08 -16.80
C ALA A 177 7.07 20.36 -18.31
N CYS A 178 7.77 21.40 -18.72
CA CYS A 178 8.12 21.67 -20.11
C CYS A 178 9.63 21.83 -20.23
N ILE A 179 10.22 21.16 -21.23
CA ILE A 179 11.66 21.15 -21.43
C ILE A 179 11.95 21.66 -22.84
N GLU A 180 12.70 22.76 -22.92
CA GLU A 180 13.24 23.28 -24.17
C GLU A 180 14.62 22.64 -24.42
N GLY A 181 14.77 21.94 -25.55
CA GLY A 181 16.01 21.27 -25.94
C GLY A 181 15.81 19.98 -26.74
N GLY A 182 16.93 19.39 -27.18
CA GLY A 182 16.96 18.10 -27.89
C GLY A 182 16.46 18.15 -29.34
N LYS A 183 16.27 16.96 -29.94
CA LYS A 183 15.83 16.81 -31.34
C LYS A 183 14.40 17.30 -31.59
N THR A 184 13.56 17.35 -30.56
CA THR A 184 12.15 17.75 -30.64
C THR A 184 11.94 19.26 -30.45
N GLY A 185 12.96 19.98 -29.98
CA GLY A 185 12.96 21.43 -29.79
C GLY A 185 12.35 21.88 -28.46
N CYS A 186 11.09 21.51 -28.20
CA CYS A 186 10.45 21.71 -26.89
C CYS A 186 9.31 20.71 -26.72
N THR A 187 9.21 20.05 -25.55
CA THR A 187 8.13 19.12 -25.25
C THR A 187 7.67 19.27 -23.79
N CYS A 188 6.35 19.30 -23.59
CA CYS A 188 5.73 19.29 -22.26
C CYS A 188 5.27 17.88 -21.90
N TYR A 189 5.29 17.56 -20.61
CA TYR A 189 5.03 16.23 -20.08
C TYR A 189 3.99 16.25 -18.96
N SER A 190 3.23 15.16 -18.86
CA SER A 190 2.31 14.90 -17.74
C SER A 190 3.04 14.50 -16.46
N ASP A 191 2.33 14.38 -15.34
CA ASP A 191 2.90 13.84 -14.08
C ASP A 191 3.48 12.42 -14.24
N GLN A 192 3.06 11.69 -15.28
CA GLN A 192 3.53 10.34 -15.60
C GLN A 192 4.55 10.33 -16.76
N ALA A 193 5.14 11.50 -17.08
CA ALA A 193 6.10 11.67 -18.15
C ALA A 193 5.56 11.33 -19.56
N THR A 194 4.24 11.35 -19.75
CA THR A 194 3.62 11.23 -21.09
C THR A 194 3.81 12.56 -21.84
N PRO A 195 4.31 12.56 -23.09
CA PRO A 195 4.38 13.78 -23.89
C PRO A 195 2.97 14.29 -24.19
N LEU A 196 2.75 15.59 -23.96
CA LEU A 196 1.48 16.27 -24.21
C LEU A 196 1.52 16.93 -25.58
N GLU A 197 0.92 16.28 -26.57
CA GLU A 197 0.92 16.74 -27.97
C GLU A 197 0.00 17.96 -28.19
N GLU A 198 -0.95 18.17 -27.27
CA GLU A 198 -1.89 19.29 -27.27
C GLU A 198 -1.21 20.64 -26.96
N VAL A 199 -0.01 20.61 -26.36
CA VAL A 199 0.75 21.82 -26.05
C VAL A 199 1.64 22.20 -27.23
N THR A 200 1.35 23.34 -27.85
CA THR A 200 2.15 23.84 -28.98
C THR A 200 3.60 24.11 -28.58
N LYS A 201 4.51 24.07 -29.57
CA LYS A 201 5.94 24.31 -29.33
C LYS A 201 6.21 25.73 -28.80
N GLU A 202 5.43 26.71 -29.24
CA GLU A 202 5.51 28.09 -28.79
C GLU A 202 5.13 28.21 -27.31
N MET A 203 4.02 27.58 -26.91
CA MET A 203 3.58 27.54 -25.52
C MET A 203 4.57 26.79 -24.64
N CYS A 204 5.11 25.68 -25.12
CA CYS A 204 6.15 24.93 -24.42
C CYS A 204 7.37 25.81 -24.12
N LYS A 205 7.85 26.60 -25.09
CA LYS A 205 8.99 27.51 -24.88
C LYS A 205 8.68 28.60 -23.87
N GLN A 206 7.46 29.16 -23.91
CA GLN A 206 7.03 30.15 -22.91
C GLN A 206 7.04 29.54 -21.51
N TYR A 207 6.48 28.34 -21.33
CA TYR A 207 6.45 27.64 -20.05
C TYR A 207 7.84 27.20 -19.58
N ALA A 208 8.71 26.74 -20.48
CA ALA A 208 10.06 26.34 -20.13
C ALA A 208 10.92 27.53 -19.65
N ARG A 209 10.72 28.73 -20.22
CA ARG A 209 11.50 29.93 -19.88
C ARG A 209 10.93 30.72 -18.71
N ASN A 210 9.61 30.87 -18.65
CA ASN A 210 8.93 31.73 -17.68
C ASN A 210 8.35 30.95 -16.49
N GLY A 211 8.43 29.62 -16.53
CA GLY A 211 7.78 28.73 -15.57
C GLY A 211 6.35 28.38 -15.97
N LEU A 212 5.85 27.31 -15.35
CA LEU A 212 4.48 26.87 -15.54
C LEU A 212 3.51 27.79 -14.79
N PRO A 213 2.29 28.03 -15.33
CA PRO A 213 1.26 28.74 -14.61
C PRO A 213 0.89 28.01 -13.32
N PHE A 214 0.44 28.75 -12.32
CA PHE A 214 -0.06 28.17 -11.08
C PHE A 214 -1.19 27.18 -11.37
N ASN A 215 -1.11 25.97 -10.81
CA ASN A 215 -2.13 24.96 -10.96
C ASN A 215 -3.08 24.97 -9.74
N PRO A 216 -4.32 25.48 -9.87
CA PRO A 216 -5.26 25.57 -8.75
C PRO A 216 -5.84 24.23 -8.30
N TYR A 217 -5.67 23.18 -9.09
CA TYR A 217 -6.16 21.83 -8.82
C TYR A 217 -5.09 20.91 -8.22
N LYS A 218 -3.86 21.42 -8.04
CA LYS A 218 -2.80 20.67 -7.36
C LYS A 218 -3.11 20.66 -5.86
N GLU A 219 -3.46 19.49 -5.33
CA GLU A 219 -3.55 19.31 -3.88
C GLU A 219 -2.19 19.60 -3.24
N GLN A 220 -2.19 20.30 -2.11
CA GLN A 220 -0.97 20.47 -1.32
C GLN A 220 -0.64 19.14 -0.67
N ASP A 221 0.54 18.58 -0.97
CA ASP A 221 1.02 17.35 -0.35
C ASP A 221 1.12 17.55 1.18
N ASN A 222 0.08 17.16 1.92
CA ASN A 222 0.03 17.21 3.38
C ASN A 222 1.07 16.29 4.06
N SER A 223 1.85 15.54 3.27
CA SER A 223 2.90 14.64 3.74
C SER A 223 4.08 15.38 4.42
N ALA A 224 4.27 16.68 4.16
CA ALA A 224 5.32 17.47 4.84
C ALA A 224 4.94 17.92 6.26
N ASN A 225 3.64 18.06 6.58
CA ASN A 225 3.20 18.60 7.89
C ASN A 225 3.19 17.56 9.01
N ASN A 226 3.32 16.26 8.72
CA ASN A 226 3.42 15.23 9.76
C ASN A 226 4.86 15.02 10.29
N ALA A 227 5.86 15.73 9.74
CA ALA A 227 7.25 15.64 10.21
C ALA A 227 7.60 16.62 11.35
N GLN A 228 6.74 17.60 11.67
CA GLN A 228 7.07 18.67 12.63
C GLN A 228 6.44 18.53 14.03
N LYS A 229 5.61 17.52 14.29
CA LYS A 229 5.06 17.29 15.63
C LYS A 229 5.93 16.34 16.46
N ALA A 230 7.19 16.70 16.67
CA ALA A 230 7.99 16.11 17.74
C ALA A 230 7.64 16.80 19.07
N PRO A 231 7.26 16.07 20.13
CA PRO A 231 6.95 16.67 21.43
C PRO A 231 8.24 17.15 22.12
N THR A 232 8.32 18.45 22.40
CA THR A 232 9.25 19.03 23.37
C THR A 232 8.83 18.62 24.77
N THR A 233 9.61 17.76 25.42
CA THR A 233 9.49 17.46 26.85
C THR A 233 10.40 18.40 27.65
N SER A 234 9.80 19.20 28.53
CA SER A 234 10.46 19.83 29.69
C SER A 234 10.75 18.80 30.78
#